data_AF-A0A0S6XKP3-F1
#
_entry.id   AF-A0A0S6XKP3-F1
#
_cell.length_a   1.000
_cell.length_b   1.000
_cell.length_c   1.000
_cell.angle_alpha   90.00
_cell.angle_beta   90.00
_cell.angle_gamma   90.00
#
_symmetry.space_group_name_H-M   'P 1'
#
loop_
_entity.id
_entity.type
_entity.pdbx_description
1 polymer ?
#
loop_
_entity_poly.entity_id
_entity_poly.type
_entity_poly.pdbx_seq_one_letter_code
_entity_poly.pdbx_strand_id
1 'polypeptide(L)'
;MRALECLSMDYLFRTWAMFAFQDPRTNFAPLKPRQVIETVDGDAKDFAARKTPGEAQKTHELMPYPATGTIGQRMAWVGELYQSNTRFGDWVIGQPAHDRLQPYISSTPLTRLTHIKFAFYHLLGTCGSYLVFDMAASLNRNDPYFLDMDIPIWSSPPSFLARLPPSLSFFYSSRIGTVSLRALITAANGFGLILSAGQTIIVFALVLAALGLLPSAMSPLRSQPMFGSPVHVLDSGLRGFWSKTWHQTMRFPASQFGRFVGKTVAGREDGMLYVFLFTVTAFTLTGAIHMGIVPPEPLYNTISPTAIRIWVLAFFVSQAFGVIIEDVVVKPIREGVRRQCGSITAGRTAARAVNVLWLIIWCTACLPLLAEPTRQLGYYQEYIIPFGIFRWSNKGLDWGWPQRSVNNKA
;
A
#
# COMPACT_ATOMS: atom_id res chain seq x y z
N MET A 1 -23.02 -0.30 18.15
CA MET A 1 -21.95 0.67 17.85
C MET A 1 -21.91 0.86 16.34
N ARG A 2 -22.18 2.06 15.84
CA ARG A 2 -21.96 2.42 14.43
C ARG A 2 -20.47 2.23 14.14
N ALA A 3 -20.12 1.60 13.02
CA ALA A 3 -18.73 1.28 12.70
C ALA A 3 -17.85 2.52 12.93
N LEU A 4 -16.85 2.43 13.81
CA LEU A 4 -15.76 3.40 13.79
C LEU A 4 -15.15 3.29 12.40
N GLU A 5 -15.29 4.35 11.60
CA GLU A 5 -14.80 4.37 10.23
C GLU A 5 -13.30 4.06 10.25
N CYS A 6 -12.84 3.21 9.33
CA CYS A 6 -11.43 2.82 9.20
C CYS A 6 -10.49 4.05 9.24
N LEU A 7 -10.89 5.15 8.60
CA LEU A 7 -10.19 6.43 8.61
C LEU A 7 -10.02 7.01 10.02
N SER A 8 -11.06 6.97 10.86
CA SER A 8 -10.99 7.48 12.23
C SER A 8 -9.99 6.70 13.09
N MET A 9 -9.88 5.39 12.88
CA MET A 9 -8.90 4.54 13.56
C MET A 9 -7.48 4.82 13.08
N ASP A 10 -7.26 5.08 11.79
CA ASP A 10 -5.95 5.47 11.26
C ASP A 10 -5.43 6.76 11.90
N TYR A 11 -6.29 7.78 11.98
CA TYR A 11 -5.95 9.04 12.64
C TYR A 11 -5.76 8.87 14.14
N LEU A 12 -6.54 8.00 14.79
CA LEU A 12 -6.37 7.68 16.20
C LEU A 12 -5.02 7.01 16.45
N PHE A 13 -4.64 6.01 15.67
CA PHE A 13 -3.35 5.34 15.80
C PHE A 13 -2.18 6.26 15.48
N ARG A 14 -2.32 7.15 14.51
CA ARG A 14 -1.32 8.18 14.25
C ARG A 14 -1.16 9.11 15.45
N THR A 15 -2.28 9.55 16.02
CA THR A 15 -2.31 10.39 17.22
C THR A 15 -1.64 9.67 18.38
N TRP A 16 -2.00 8.41 18.64
CA TRP A 16 -1.34 7.60 19.67
C TRP A 16 0.14 7.40 19.39
N ALA A 17 0.54 7.12 18.15
CA ALA A 17 1.95 6.98 17.80
C ALA A 17 2.74 8.26 18.11
N MET A 18 2.15 9.41 17.81
CA MET A 18 2.72 10.74 18.05
C MET A 18 2.61 11.23 19.48
N PHE A 19 1.76 10.67 20.36
CA PHE A 19 1.65 11.14 21.74
C PHE A 19 2.19 10.14 22.76
N ALA A 20 2.19 8.86 22.44
CA ALA A 20 2.60 7.80 23.37
C ALA A 20 4.05 7.34 23.18
N PHE A 21 4.60 7.37 21.95
CA PHE A 21 5.92 6.77 21.69
C PHE A 21 6.97 7.74 21.17
N GLN A 22 6.56 8.88 20.60
CA GLN A 22 7.46 9.91 20.11
C GLN A 22 6.94 11.25 20.60
N ASP A 23 7.81 12.12 21.10
CA ASP A 23 7.39 13.49 21.42
C ASP A 23 7.48 14.30 20.11
N PRO A 24 6.36 14.79 19.57
CA PRO A 24 6.36 15.46 18.28
C PRO A 24 7.24 16.72 18.31
N ARG A 25 7.42 17.33 19.49
CA ARG A 25 8.18 18.57 19.65
C ARG A 25 9.69 18.36 19.53
N THR A 26 10.17 17.14 19.76
CA THR A 26 11.61 16.83 19.79
C THR A 26 12.01 15.89 18.66
N ASN A 27 11.13 14.99 18.26
CA ASN A 27 11.43 13.98 17.26
C ASN A 27 11.07 14.41 15.83
N PHE A 28 10.24 15.44 15.67
CA PHE A 28 9.78 15.88 14.37
C PHE A 28 10.25 17.31 14.06
N ALA A 29 10.74 17.51 12.85
CA ALA A 29 11.06 18.84 12.33
C ALA A 29 10.87 18.84 10.80
N PRO A 30 10.05 19.76 10.25
CA PRO A 30 10.00 19.98 8.82
C PRO A 30 11.34 20.56 8.34
N LEU A 31 11.75 20.13 7.14
CA LEU A 31 12.86 20.67 6.39
C LEU A 31 12.32 21.73 5.44
N LYS A 32 12.64 23.00 5.69
CA LYS A 32 12.28 24.09 4.77
C LYS A 32 13.50 24.51 3.97
N PRO A 33 13.37 24.83 2.67
CA PRO A 33 14.46 25.41 1.92
C PRO A 33 14.99 26.63 2.66
N ARG A 34 16.30 26.67 2.92
CA ARG A 34 16.95 27.84 3.52
C ARG A 34 16.74 28.99 2.55
N GLN A 35 16.16 30.09 3.01
CA GLN A 35 16.12 31.31 2.21
C GLN A 35 17.57 31.76 2.05
N VAL A 36 18.17 31.47 0.90
CA VAL A 36 19.44 32.06 0.52
C VAL A 36 19.10 33.52 0.28
N ILE A 37 19.50 34.39 1.21
CA ILE A 37 19.55 35.82 0.95
C ILE A 37 20.61 35.95 -0.14
N GLU A 38 20.18 36.04 -1.39
CA GLU A 38 21.08 36.29 -2.52
C GLU A 38 21.73 37.65 -2.29
N THR A 39 22.92 37.67 -1.70
CA THR A 39 23.88 38.74 -1.95
C THR A 39 24.34 38.56 -3.38
N VAL A 40 23.66 39.27 -4.29
CA VAL A 40 23.90 39.28 -5.73
C VAL A 40 25.33 39.75 -6.00
N ASP A 41 26.25 38.81 -6.20
CA ASP A 41 27.55 39.01 -6.85
C ASP A 41 28.20 37.63 -7.09
N GLY A 42 27.78 36.90 -8.14
CA GLY A 42 28.44 35.65 -8.50
C GLY A 42 27.74 34.83 -9.60
N ASP A 43 28.46 34.60 -10.69
CA ASP A 43 28.02 33.91 -11.91
C ASP A 43 27.30 32.57 -11.68
N ALA A 44 26.07 32.49 -12.18
CA ALA A 44 25.10 31.41 -11.95
C ALA A 44 25.32 30.10 -12.74
N LYS A 45 26.53 29.83 -13.27
CA LYS A 45 26.72 28.76 -14.28
C LYS A 45 27.05 27.35 -13.76
N ASP A 46 27.33 27.15 -12.47
CA ASP A 46 27.86 25.86 -11.96
C ASP A 46 26.93 25.01 -11.06
N PHE A 47 25.67 25.39 -10.88
CA PHE A 47 24.82 24.77 -9.83
C PHE A 47 24.23 23.36 -10.13
N ALA A 48 24.51 22.75 -11.29
CA ALA A 48 23.85 21.52 -11.73
C ALA A 48 24.61 20.20 -11.44
N ALA A 49 25.69 20.22 -10.66
CA ALA A 49 26.39 19.00 -10.25
C ALA A 49 25.62 18.28 -9.12
N ARG A 50 25.38 16.97 -9.27
CA ARG A 50 24.66 16.09 -8.33
C ARG A 50 25.24 16.19 -6.92
N LYS A 51 24.56 16.92 -6.04
CA LYS A 51 24.82 16.92 -4.59
C LYS A 51 24.51 15.55 -3.99
N THR A 52 25.40 15.07 -3.14
CA THR A 52 25.18 13.86 -2.34
C THR A 52 24.02 14.10 -1.34
N PRO A 53 23.30 13.06 -0.87
CA PRO A 53 22.17 13.23 0.07
C PRO A 53 22.50 14.07 1.32
N GLY A 54 23.74 14.02 1.81
CA GLY A 54 24.19 14.86 2.93
C GLY A 54 24.37 16.34 2.58
N GLU A 55 24.58 16.71 1.32
CA GLU A 55 24.69 18.10 0.88
C GLU A 55 23.32 18.74 0.62
N ALA A 56 22.29 17.95 0.30
CA ALA A 56 20.91 18.45 0.20
C ALA A 56 20.40 18.99 1.55
N GLN A 57 20.77 18.33 2.66
CA GLN A 57 20.47 18.81 4.02
C GLN A 57 21.11 20.18 4.30
N LYS A 58 22.29 20.49 3.74
CA LYS A 58 22.92 21.81 3.93
C LYS A 58 22.12 22.98 3.34
N THR A 59 21.22 22.71 2.38
CA THR A 59 20.35 23.72 1.76
C THR A 59 19.01 23.89 2.45
N HIS A 60 18.73 23.09 3.49
CA HIS A 60 17.48 23.17 4.24
C HIS A 60 17.76 23.55 5.68
N GLU A 61 16.82 24.27 6.25
CA GLU A 61 16.76 24.55 7.68
C GLU A 61 15.75 23.60 8.33
N LEU A 62 16.17 22.99 9.43
CA LEU A 62 15.26 22.27 10.31
C LEU A 62 14.44 23.30 11.08
N MET A 63 13.12 23.19 11.01
CA MET A 63 12.21 24.10 11.71
C MET A 63 11.72 23.44 13.00
N PRO A 64 12.41 23.61 14.14
CA PRO A 64 11.98 22.98 15.38
C PRO A 64 10.58 23.45 15.79
N TYR A 65 9.95 22.69 16.70
CA TYR A 65 8.70 23.13 17.31
C TYR A 65 8.86 24.51 17.96
N PRO A 66 7.98 25.49 17.66
CA PRO A 66 8.12 26.85 18.15
C PRO A 66 7.69 26.95 19.63
N ALA A 67 8.51 26.44 20.54
CA ALA A 67 8.21 26.35 21.97
C ALA A 67 7.87 27.73 22.58
N THR A 68 8.63 28.76 22.21
CA THR A 68 8.44 30.15 22.66
C THR A 68 7.50 30.96 21.75
N GLY A 69 6.95 30.35 20.70
CA GLY A 69 6.07 31.02 19.75
C GLY A 69 4.67 31.32 20.30
N THR A 70 3.84 31.97 19.49
CA THR A 70 2.42 32.16 19.80
C THR A 70 1.65 30.84 19.70
N ILE A 71 0.45 30.77 20.28
CA ILE A 71 -0.43 29.60 20.10
C ILE A 71 -0.73 29.36 18.62
N GLY A 72 -0.89 30.43 17.83
CA GLY A 72 -1.09 30.34 16.38
C GLY A 72 0.09 29.69 15.66
N GLN A 73 1.33 30.04 16.01
CA GLN A 73 2.53 29.41 15.43
C GLN A 73 2.63 27.93 15.81
N ARG A 74 2.35 27.58 17.07
CA ARG A 74 2.32 26.17 17.51
C ARG A 74 1.22 25.38 16.80
N MET A 75 0.02 25.93 16.68
CA MET A 75 -1.09 25.31 15.97
C MET A 75 -0.83 25.19 14.48
N ALA A 76 -0.19 26.17 13.85
CA ALA A 76 0.22 26.09 12.46
C ALA A 76 1.26 24.99 12.24
N TRP A 77 2.25 24.86 13.13
CA TRP A 77 3.25 23.79 13.08
C TRP A 77 2.60 22.41 13.26
N VAL A 78 1.69 22.25 14.23
CA VAL A 78 0.93 21.01 14.44
C VAL A 78 0.04 20.72 13.22
N GLY A 79 -0.61 21.74 12.68
CA GLY A 79 -1.37 21.66 11.43
C GLY A 79 -0.50 21.16 10.29
N GLU A 80 0.72 21.70 10.14
CA GLU A 80 1.70 21.24 9.15
C GLU A 80 2.14 19.79 9.44
N LEU A 81 2.30 19.36 10.69
CA LEU A 81 2.60 17.96 11.03
C LEU A 81 1.45 17.01 10.61
N TYR A 82 0.20 17.41 10.81
CA TYR A 82 -0.94 16.61 10.42
C TYR A 82 -1.21 16.64 8.91
N GLN A 83 -1.02 17.80 8.27
CA GLN A 83 -1.23 18.04 6.83
C GLN A 83 -0.07 17.56 5.97
N SER A 84 1.16 17.70 6.45
CA SER A 84 2.33 17.08 5.83
C SER A 84 1.99 15.62 5.69
N ASN A 85 2.07 15.18 4.43
CA ASN A 85 1.51 13.92 4.01
C ASN A 85 1.95 12.83 5.00
N THR A 86 1.07 11.86 5.27
CA THR A 86 1.28 10.62 6.08
C THR A 86 2.64 9.90 5.94
N ARG A 87 3.50 10.36 5.03
CA ARG A 87 4.75 9.82 4.55
C ARG A 87 5.98 10.66 4.96
N PHE A 88 5.82 11.83 5.58
CA PHE A 88 6.92 12.63 6.15
C PHE A 88 8.08 12.92 5.16
N GLY A 89 7.76 13.16 3.88
CA GLY A 89 8.74 13.28 2.78
C GLY A 89 9.61 14.55 2.78
N ASP A 90 9.35 15.44 3.72
CA ASP A 90 10.07 16.68 3.98
C ASP A 90 10.26 16.89 5.49
N TRP A 91 10.24 15.81 6.27
CA TRP A 91 10.37 15.85 7.73
C TRP A 91 11.51 14.96 8.20
N VAL A 92 12.21 15.40 9.22
CA VAL A 92 13.00 14.52 10.09
C VAL A 92 12.07 13.98 11.15
N ILE A 93 12.11 12.67 11.42
CA ILE A 93 11.21 11.98 12.36
C ILE A 93 11.96 11.16 13.42
N GLY A 94 13.26 11.44 13.59
CA GLY A 94 14.12 10.74 14.55
C GLY A 94 14.41 9.29 14.16
N GLN A 95 14.27 8.95 12.88
CA GLN A 95 14.55 7.62 12.35
C GLN A 95 15.70 7.69 11.33
N PRO A 96 16.92 7.24 11.68
CA PRO A 96 18.08 7.40 10.81
C PRO A 96 17.91 6.82 9.40
N ALA A 97 17.18 5.71 9.24
CA ALA A 97 16.93 5.12 7.93
C ALA A 97 15.99 5.96 7.05
N HIS A 98 15.07 6.70 7.68
CA HIS A 98 14.18 7.64 7.00
C HIS A 98 14.90 8.97 6.75
N ASP A 99 15.47 9.56 7.80
CA ASP A 99 15.97 10.94 7.79
C ASP A 99 17.16 11.14 6.84
N ARG A 100 17.94 10.09 6.57
CA ARG A 100 19.01 10.11 5.56
C ARG A 100 18.51 10.26 4.12
N LEU A 101 17.23 9.97 3.88
CA LEU A 101 16.61 10.10 2.57
C LEU A 101 15.88 11.45 2.41
N GLN A 102 15.98 12.34 3.40
CA GLN A 102 15.24 13.59 3.44
C GLN A 102 16.09 14.80 3.02
N PRO A 103 15.51 15.78 2.31
CA PRO A 103 14.16 15.74 1.74
C PRO A 103 14.06 14.71 0.60
N TYR A 104 12.92 14.03 0.48
CA TYR A 104 12.69 12.99 -0.52
C TYR A 104 12.86 13.48 -1.96
N ILE A 105 12.55 14.76 -2.20
CA ILE A 105 12.83 15.45 -3.45
C ILE A 105 13.80 16.57 -3.15
N SER A 106 14.92 16.58 -3.86
CA SER A 106 15.91 17.65 -3.76
C SER A 106 15.21 18.99 -4.03
N SER A 107 15.53 19.99 -3.22
CA SER A 107 15.13 21.41 -3.35
C SER A 107 15.44 22.06 -4.70
N THR A 108 15.95 21.30 -5.67
CA THR A 108 16.11 21.76 -7.04
C THR A 108 14.75 22.20 -7.56
N PRO A 109 14.60 23.41 -8.11
CA PRO A 109 13.36 23.85 -8.72
C PRO A 109 12.91 22.76 -9.68
N LEU A 110 11.74 22.18 -9.40
CA LEU A 110 11.21 21.10 -10.21
C LEU A 110 11.03 21.64 -11.62
N THR A 111 11.86 21.13 -12.53
CA THR A 111 11.74 21.52 -13.93
C THR A 111 10.36 21.14 -14.44
N ARG A 112 9.85 21.87 -15.45
CA ARG A 112 8.61 21.50 -16.15
C ARG A 112 8.64 20.03 -16.61
N LEU A 113 9.81 19.54 -17.01
CA LEU A 113 10.00 18.14 -17.39
C LEU A 113 9.78 17.17 -16.22
N THR A 114 10.20 17.51 -15.00
CA THR A 114 9.96 16.69 -13.81
C THR A 114 8.47 16.59 -13.48
N HIS A 115 7.74 17.71 -13.58
CA HIS A 115 6.28 17.72 -13.40
C HIS A 115 5.59 16.84 -14.44
N ILE A 116 5.99 16.98 -15.71
CA ILE A 116 5.45 16.18 -16.81
C ILE A 116 5.73 14.69 -16.56
N LYS A 117 6.96 14.31 -16.22
CA LYS A 117 7.31 12.91 -15.92
C LYS A 117 6.51 12.34 -14.75
N PHE A 118 6.34 13.11 -13.68
CA PHE A 118 5.55 12.72 -12.53
C PHE A 118 4.08 12.53 -12.91
N ALA A 119 3.49 13.49 -13.64
CA ALA A 119 2.12 13.41 -14.12
C ALA A 119 1.91 12.19 -15.03
N PHE A 120 2.81 11.94 -15.98
CA PHE A 120 2.76 10.75 -16.84
C PHE A 120 2.89 9.45 -16.04
N TYR A 121 3.80 9.39 -15.07
CA TYR A 121 3.95 8.22 -14.21
C TYR A 121 2.65 7.89 -13.47
N HIS A 122 2.01 8.90 -12.87
CA HIS A 122 0.76 8.72 -12.15
C HIS A 122 -0.42 8.41 -13.08
N LEU A 123 -0.50 9.06 -14.24
CA LEU A 123 -1.53 8.79 -15.24
C LEU A 123 -1.44 7.35 -15.78
N LEU A 124 -0.23 6.92 -16.19
CA LEU A 124 0.00 5.55 -16.64
C LEU A 124 -0.25 4.54 -15.51
N GLY A 125 0.10 4.89 -14.28
CA GLY A 125 -0.21 4.12 -13.09
C GLY A 125 -1.72 3.95 -12.87
N THR A 126 -2.50 5.02 -13.02
CA THR A 126 -3.97 4.99 -12.98
C THR A 126 -4.54 4.12 -14.10
N CYS A 127 -4.07 4.28 -15.34
CA CYS A 127 -4.53 3.45 -16.45
C CYS A 127 -4.22 1.96 -16.21
N GLY A 128 -3.00 1.65 -15.75
CA GLY A 128 -2.59 0.28 -15.44
C GLY A 128 -3.40 -0.34 -14.31
N SER A 129 -3.60 0.39 -13.20
CA SER A 129 -4.39 -0.11 -12.06
C SER A 129 -5.85 -0.32 -12.43
N TYR A 130 -6.39 0.56 -13.26
CA TYR A 130 -7.73 0.47 -13.80
C TYR A 130 -7.92 -0.77 -14.67
N LEU A 131 -6.98 -1.05 -15.58
CA LEU A 131 -7.01 -2.27 -16.40
C LEU A 131 -6.93 -3.53 -15.56
N VAL A 132 -6.07 -3.54 -14.53
CA VAL A 132 -5.96 -4.67 -13.59
C VAL A 132 -7.27 -4.87 -12.82
N PHE A 133 -7.88 -3.77 -12.33
CA PHE A 133 -9.15 -3.83 -11.61
C PHE A 133 -10.30 -4.28 -12.52
N ASP A 134 -10.39 -3.76 -13.76
CA ASP A 134 -11.39 -4.16 -14.76
C ASP A 134 -11.28 -5.65 -15.09
N MET A 135 -10.07 -6.13 -15.38
CA MET A 135 -9.80 -7.55 -15.64
C MET A 135 -10.24 -8.41 -14.44
N ALA A 136 -9.83 -8.05 -13.22
CA ALA A 136 -10.17 -8.82 -12.03
C ALA A 136 -11.67 -8.80 -11.74
N ALA A 137 -12.34 -7.63 -11.85
CA ALA A 137 -13.79 -7.51 -11.67
C ALA A 137 -14.56 -8.30 -12.73
N SER A 138 -14.07 -8.31 -13.97
CA SER A 138 -14.62 -9.15 -15.04
C SER A 138 -14.49 -10.63 -14.70
N LEU A 139 -13.35 -11.09 -14.20
CA LEU A 139 -13.18 -12.49 -13.77
C LEU A 139 -14.09 -12.83 -12.58
N ASN A 140 -14.20 -11.95 -11.59
CA ASN A 140 -15.08 -12.12 -10.43
C ASN A 140 -16.54 -12.35 -10.84
N ARG A 141 -17.03 -11.58 -11.83
CA ARG A 141 -18.42 -11.71 -12.30
C ARG A 141 -18.71 -13.01 -13.02
N ASN A 142 -17.69 -13.65 -13.57
CA ASN A 142 -17.86 -14.88 -14.34
C ASN A 142 -17.54 -16.14 -13.52
N ASP A 143 -16.78 -16.04 -12.42
CA ASP A 143 -16.52 -17.14 -11.50
C ASP A 143 -17.58 -17.15 -10.37
N PRO A 144 -18.48 -18.17 -10.34
CA PRO A 144 -19.59 -18.24 -9.39
C PRO A 144 -19.19 -18.12 -7.91
N TYR A 145 -17.96 -18.51 -7.55
CA TYR A 145 -17.47 -18.39 -6.17
C TYR A 145 -17.64 -16.98 -5.62
N PHE A 146 -17.36 -15.94 -6.40
CA PHE A 146 -17.39 -14.55 -5.91
C PHE A 146 -18.79 -13.98 -5.73
N LEU A 147 -19.82 -14.65 -6.26
CA LEU A 147 -21.21 -14.16 -6.27
C LEU A 147 -22.15 -15.01 -5.41
N ASP A 148 -21.89 -16.31 -5.32
CA ASP A 148 -22.76 -17.30 -4.65
C ASP A 148 -22.13 -17.79 -3.35
N MET A 149 -22.78 -17.48 -2.22
CA MET A 149 -22.28 -17.79 -0.87
C MET A 149 -22.09 -19.29 -0.60
N ASP A 150 -22.78 -20.16 -1.33
CA ASP A 150 -22.77 -21.62 -1.11
C ASP A 150 -21.62 -22.33 -1.83
N ILE A 151 -20.94 -21.63 -2.73
CA ILE A 151 -19.84 -22.19 -3.52
C ILE A 151 -18.52 -22.02 -2.76
N PRO A 152 -17.83 -23.11 -2.37
CA PRO A 152 -16.58 -22.99 -1.62
C PRO A 152 -15.41 -22.60 -2.53
N ILE A 153 -14.37 -21.98 -1.96
CA ILE A 153 -13.21 -21.47 -2.71
C ILE A 153 -12.42 -22.55 -3.49
N TRP A 154 -12.52 -23.82 -3.10
CA TRP A 154 -11.84 -24.95 -3.76
C TRP A 154 -12.71 -25.66 -4.81
N SER A 155 -13.94 -25.22 -5.04
CA SER A 155 -14.83 -25.82 -6.06
C SER A 155 -14.34 -25.52 -7.48
N SER A 156 -14.31 -26.54 -8.36
CA SER A 156 -14.07 -26.34 -9.79
C SER A 156 -15.39 -26.02 -10.51
N PRO A 157 -15.57 -24.84 -11.12
CA PRO A 157 -16.85 -24.47 -11.75
C PRO A 157 -16.99 -25.06 -13.18
N PRO A 158 -17.91 -26.01 -13.44
CA PRO A 158 -17.99 -26.69 -14.74
C PRO A 158 -18.39 -25.78 -15.91
N SER A 159 -19.31 -24.84 -15.67
CA SER A 159 -19.86 -23.95 -16.71
C SER A 159 -18.99 -22.71 -17.00
N PHE A 160 -18.08 -22.36 -16.09
CA PHE A 160 -17.12 -21.28 -16.29
C PHE A 160 -15.89 -21.75 -17.07
N LEU A 161 -15.44 -22.98 -16.80
CA LEU A 161 -14.31 -23.61 -17.49
C LEU A 161 -14.42 -23.59 -19.01
N ALA A 162 -15.62 -23.84 -19.55
CA ALA A 162 -15.87 -23.86 -21.00
C ALA A 162 -15.73 -22.49 -21.69
N ARG A 163 -15.74 -21.39 -20.92
CA ARG A 163 -15.66 -20.01 -21.43
C ARG A 163 -14.29 -19.37 -21.23
N LEU A 164 -13.39 -20.04 -20.51
CA LEU A 164 -12.06 -19.53 -20.23
C LEU A 164 -11.08 -19.81 -21.38
N PRO A 165 -10.10 -18.92 -21.62
CA PRO A 165 -8.94 -19.27 -22.44
C PRO A 165 -8.26 -20.55 -21.94
N PRO A 166 -7.73 -21.41 -22.82
CA PRO A 166 -7.07 -22.67 -22.42
C PRO A 166 -5.92 -22.50 -21.42
N SER A 167 -5.27 -21.34 -21.41
CA SER A 167 -4.22 -21.02 -20.43
C SER A 167 -4.73 -20.89 -19.00
N LEU A 168 -5.99 -20.46 -18.82
CA LEU A 168 -6.61 -20.32 -17.51
C LEU A 168 -7.32 -21.60 -17.06
N SER A 169 -7.80 -22.43 -17.99
CA SER A 169 -8.44 -23.71 -17.65
C SER A 169 -7.49 -24.68 -16.94
N PHE A 170 -6.18 -24.59 -17.21
CA PHE A 170 -5.16 -25.37 -16.50
C PHE A 170 -5.17 -25.10 -14.98
N PHE A 171 -5.36 -23.85 -14.54
CA PHE A 171 -5.39 -23.56 -13.11
C PHE A 171 -6.63 -24.16 -12.44
N TYR A 172 -7.77 -24.14 -13.11
CA TYR A 172 -9.02 -24.70 -12.58
C TYR A 172 -9.11 -26.24 -12.63
N SER A 173 -8.16 -26.91 -13.29
CA SER A 173 -8.14 -28.38 -13.36
C SER A 173 -7.74 -29.04 -12.03
N SER A 174 -7.18 -28.28 -11.09
CA SER A 174 -6.81 -28.75 -9.75
C SER A 174 -7.41 -27.86 -8.67
N ARG A 175 -7.66 -28.43 -7.48
CA ARG A 175 -8.16 -27.66 -6.32
C ARG A 175 -7.18 -26.56 -5.91
N ILE A 176 -5.88 -26.89 -5.85
CA ILE A 176 -4.85 -25.92 -5.48
C ILE A 176 -4.77 -24.81 -6.51
N GLY A 177 -4.71 -25.14 -7.80
CA GLY A 177 -4.67 -24.13 -8.86
C GLY A 177 -5.91 -23.22 -8.86
N THR A 178 -7.08 -23.78 -8.54
CA THR A 178 -8.34 -23.02 -8.40
C THR A 178 -8.26 -22.01 -7.26
N VAL A 179 -7.82 -22.45 -6.08
CA VAL A 179 -7.63 -21.56 -4.91
C VAL A 179 -6.57 -20.51 -5.22
N SER A 180 -5.45 -20.90 -5.84
CA SER A 180 -4.39 -19.96 -6.24
C SER A 180 -4.90 -18.90 -7.18
N LEU A 181 -5.66 -19.28 -8.21
CA LEU A 181 -6.21 -18.33 -9.17
C LEU A 181 -7.21 -17.38 -8.53
N ARG A 182 -8.16 -17.89 -7.72
CA ARG A 182 -9.11 -17.05 -6.97
C ARG A 182 -8.41 -16.10 -6.01
N ALA A 183 -7.37 -16.57 -5.31
CA ALA A 183 -6.52 -15.73 -4.47
C ALA A 183 -5.84 -14.62 -5.27
N LEU A 184 -5.25 -14.93 -6.42
CA LEU A 184 -4.62 -13.94 -7.29
C LEU A 184 -5.62 -12.94 -7.87
N ILE A 185 -6.83 -13.37 -8.21
CA ILE A 185 -7.91 -12.47 -8.64
C ILE A 185 -8.30 -11.53 -7.49
N THR A 186 -8.46 -12.04 -6.25
CA THR A 186 -8.70 -11.21 -5.06
C THR A 186 -7.59 -10.19 -4.85
N ALA A 187 -6.32 -10.60 -4.96
CA ALA A 187 -5.18 -9.68 -4.87
C ALA A 187 -5.22 -8.62 -5.98
N ALA A 188 -5.45 -9.02 -7.22
CA ALA A 188 -5.52 -8.11 -8.36
C ALA A 188 -6.68 -7.10 -8.21
N ASN A 189 -7.83 -7.56 -7.71
CA ASN A 189 -8.98 -6.71 -7.45
C ASN A 189 -8.66 -5.68 -6.35
N GLY A 190 -8.17 -6.12 -5.19
CA GLY A 190 -7.79 -5.22 -4.09
C GLY A 190 -6.65 -4.26 -4.47
N PHE A 191 -5.63 -4.76 -5.17
CA PHE A 191 -4.51 -3.95 -5.64
C PHE A 191 -4.95 -2.92 -6.66
N GLY A 192 -5.72 -3.32 -7.67
CA GLY A 192 -6.25 -2.44 -8.70
C GLY A 192 -7.15 -1.36 -8.11
N LEU A 193 -8.05 -1.72 -7.19
CA LEU A 193 -8.96 -0.78 -6.53
C LEU A 193 -8.20 0.29 -5.72
N ILE A 194 -7.34 -0.15 -4.78
CA ILE A 194 -6.64 0.77 -3.88
C ILE A 194 -5.63 1.62 -4.66
N LEU A 195 -4.92 1.03 -5.62
CA LEU A 195 -4.01 1.77 -6.48
C LEU A 195 -4.77 2.79 -7.33
N SER A 196 -5.89 2.42 -7.97
CA SER A 196 -6.71 3.35 -8.74
C SER A 196 -7.24 4.51 -7.88
N ALA A 197 -7.77 4.22 -6.68
CA ALA A 197 -8.24 5.25 -5.75
C ALA A 197 -7.11 6.22 -5.37
N GLY A 198 -5.95 5.66 -4.99
CA GLY A 198 -4.78 6.45 -4.60
C GLY A 198 -4.21 7.32 -5.73
N GLN A 199 -4.08 6.75 -6.93
CA GLN A 199 -3.55 7.47 -8.08
C GLN A 199 -4.53 8.54 -8.58
N THR A 200 -5.83 8.27 -8.55
CA THR A 200 -6.87 9.25 -8.94
C THR A 200 -6.82 10.48 -8.05
N ILE A 201 -6.68 10.32 -6.73
CA ILE A 201 -6.52 11.44 -5.80
C ILE A 201 -5.27 12.27 -6.13
N ILE A 202 -4.15 11.60 -6.45
CA ILE A 202 -2.90 12.28 -6.84
C ILE A 202 -3.07 13.03 -8.16
N VAL A 203 -3.65 12.42 -9.18
CA VAL A 203 -3.91 13.06 -10.48
C VAL A 203 -4.83 14.26 -10.31
N PHE A 204 -5.90 14.14 -9.52
CA PHE A 204 -6.79 15.26 -9.22
C PHE A 204 -6.05 16.41 -8.54
N ALA A 205 -5.24 16.11 -7.52
CA ALA A 205 -4.44 17.12 -6.84
C ALA A 205 -3.35 17.72 -7.76
N LEU A 206 -2.81 16.97 -8.73
CA LEU A 206 -1.91 17.52 -9.74
C LEU A 206 -2.62 18.51 -10.66
N VAL A 207 -3.86 18.22 -11.07
CA VAL A 207 -4.67 19.14 -11.88
C VAL A 207 -4.95 20.42 -11.10
N LEU A 208 -5.39 20.32 -9.85
CA LEU A 208 -5.62 21.50 -8.99
C LEU A 208 -4.33 22.32 -8.79
N ALA A 209 -3.19 21.67 -8.59
CA ALA A 209 -1.90 22.35 -8.48
C ALA A 209 -1.50 23.04 -9.79
N ALA A 210 -1.74 22.41 -10.94
CA ALA A 210 -1.47 23.00 -12.26
C ALA A 210 -2.36 24.22 -12.55
N LEU A 211 -3.58 24.25 -12.00
CA LEU A 211 -4.50 25.39 -12.07
C LEU A 211 -4.21 26.48 -11.04
N GLY A 212 -3.19 26.31 -10.19
CA GLY A 212 -2.88 27.26 -9.11
C GLY A 212 -3.88 27.26 -7.95
N LEU A 213 -4.73 26.24 -7.86
CA LEU A 213 -5.78 26.10 -6.83
C LEU A 213 -5.29 25.37 -5.56
N LEU A 214 -4.10 24.77 -5.61
CA LEU A 214 -3.45 24.15 -4.45
C LEU A 214 -2.18 24.91 -4.05
N PRO A 215 -1.97 25.20 -2.75
CA PRO A 215 -0.71 25.70 -2.26
C PRO A 215 0.44 24.77 -2.64
N SER A 216 1.62 25.33 -2.92
CA SER A 216 2.81 24.54 -3.29
C SER A 216 3.21 23.51 -2.22
N ALA A 217 2.90 23.80 -0.94
CA ALA A 217 3.13 22.89 0.18
C ALA A 217 2.26 21.62 0.10
N MET A 218 1.08 21.70 -0.52
CA MET A 218 0.16 20.57 -0.72
C MET A 218 0.38 19.88 -2.07
N SER A 219 1.42 20.25 -2.81
CA SER A 219 1.69 19.66 -4.11
C SER A 219 1.97 18.15 -3.97
N PRO A 220 1.26 17.27 -4.71
CA PRO A 220 1.50 15.84 -4.68
C PRO A 220 2.92 15.47 -5.07
N LEU A 221 3.60 16.36 -5.82
CA LEU A 221 4.99 16.21 -6.17
C LEU A 221 5.87 16.07 -4.93
N ARG A 222 5.59 16.79 -3.83
CA ARG A 222 6.41 16.73 -2.60
C ARG A 222 6.14 15.49 -1.75
N SER A 223 5.13 14.72 -2.11
CA SER A 223 4.74 13.53 -1.37
C SER A 223 5.55 12.33 -1.82
N GLN A 224 6.01 11.49 -0.89
CA GLN A 224 6.50 10.16 -1.25
C GLN A 224 5.40 9.39 -2.00
N PRO A 225 5.69 8.44 -2.89
CA PRO A 225 4.64 7.72 -3.61
C PRO A 225 3.81 6.83 -2.66
N MET A 226 2.51 6.65 -2.96
CA MET A 226 1.62 5.82 -2.13
C MET A 226 2.00 4.33 -2.20
N PHE A 227 2.56 3.94 -3.33
CA PHE A 227 3.08 2.61 -3.59
C PHE A 227 4.52 2.72 -4.04
N GLY A 228 5.39 1.88 -3.51
CA GLY A 228 6.77 1.85 -3.97
C GLY A 228 6.97 0.94 -5.18
N SER A 229 8.23 0.78 -5.58
CA SER A 229 8.56 0.01 -6.78
C SER A 229 8.26 -1.48 -6.61
N PRO A 230 7.59 -2.13 -7.57
CA PRO A 230 7.36 -3.59 -7.55
C PRO A 230 8.67 -4.38 -7.60
N VAL A 231 9.79 -3.75 -8.00
CA VAL A 231 11.13 -4.35 -7.94
C VAL A 231 11.49 -4.79 -6.51
N HIS A 232 10.96 -4.11 -5.48
CA HIS A 232 11.18 -4.52 -4.10
C HIS A 232 10.54 -5.87 -3.78
N VAL A 233 9.42 -6.22 -4.42
CA VAL A 233 8.82 -7.56 -4.32
C VAL A 233 9.73 -8.60 -4.97
N LEU A 234 10.29 -8.28 -6.14
CA LEU A 234 11.22 -9.18 -6.82
C LEU A 234 12.49 -9.41 -5.99
N ASP A 235 13.06 -8.35 -5.41
CA ASP A 235 14.33 -8.41 -4.70
C ASP A 235 14.19 -8.90 -3.24
N SER A 236 13.03 -8.71 -2.61
CA SER A 236 12.84 -8.97 -1.17
C SER A 236 11.53 -9.68 -0.82
N GLY A 237 10.84 -10.28 -1.80
CA GLY A 237 9.66 -11.12 -1.58
C GLY A 237 8.51 -10.41 -0.86
N LEU A 238 7.87 -11.14 0.04
CA LEU A 238 6.76 -10.72 0.88
C LEU A 238 7.15 -9.55 1.79
N ARG A 239 8.36 -9.57 2.37
CA ARG A 239 8.87 -8.41 3.12
C ARG A 239 8.97 -7.18 2.23
N GLY A 240 9.45 -7.34 1.00
CA GLY A 240 9.54 -6.26 0.00
C GLY A 240 8.17 -5.69 -0.38
N PHE A 241 7.18 -6.57 -0.52
CA PHE A 241 5.79 -6.21 -0.75
C PHE A 241 5.25 -5.31 0.37
N TRP A 242 5.19 -5.81 1.60
CA TRP A 242 4.58 -5.06 2.71
C TRP A 242 5.39 -3.85 3.15
N SER A 243 6.71 -3.98 3.22
CA SER A 243 7.53 -2.87 3.71
C SER A 243 7.65 -1.78 2.66
N LYS A 244 7.99 -2.08 1.41
CA LYS A 244 8.42 -1.05 0.44
C LYS A 244 7.47 -0.83 -0.73
N THR A 245 6.46 -1.68 -0.94
CA THR A 245 5.63 -1.62 -2.15
C THR A 245 4.20 -1.22 -1.82
N TRP A 246 3.55 -1.96 -0.92
CA TRP A 246 2.15 -1.82 -0.59
C TRP A 246 1.89 -0.66 0.37
N HIS A 247 0.88 0.17 0.05
CA HIS A 247 0.21 1.09 0.98
C HIS A 247 1.14 1.87 1.93
N GLN A 248 2.14 2.56 1.37
CA GLN A 248 3.23 3.19 2.13
C GLN A 248 2.76 4.30 3.08
N THR A 249 1.57 4.86 2.87
CA THR A 249 0.92 5.82 3.79
C THR A 249 0.73 5.28 5.21
N MET A 250 0.49 3.97 5.35
CA MET A 250 0.21 3.33 6.63
C MET A 250 1.45 2.77 7.31
N ARG A 251 2.59 2.80 6.61
CA ARG A 251 3.83 2.18 7.09
C ARG A 251 4.31 2.84 8.38
N PHE A 252 4.37 4.16 8.41
CA PHE A 252 4.89 4.88 9.58
C PHE A 252 4.08 4.59 10.84
N PRO A 253 2.75 4.86 10.89
CA PRO A 253 1.98 4.66 12.11
C PRO A 253 1.97 3.19 12.55
N ALA A 254 1.76 2.24 11.64
CA ALA A 254 1.74 0.82 12.01
C ALA A 254 3.10 0.31 12.53
N SER A 255 4.21 0.78 11.95
CA SER A 255 5.54 0.32 12.34
C SER A 255 6.05 0.91 13.66
N GLN A 256 5.61 2.11 14.09
CA GLN A 256 6.07 2.69 15.37
C GLN A 256 5.69 1.81 16.56
N PHE A 257 4.45 1.36 16.63
CA PHE A 257 4.00 0.46 17.69
C PHE A 257 4.79 -0.85 17.68
N GLY A 258 5.01 -1.42 16.49
CA GLY A 258 5.83 -2.63 16.35
C GLY A 258 7.27 -2.41 16.84
N ARG A 259 7.88 -1.26 16.54
CA ARG A 259 9.24 -0.93 17.01
C ARG A 259 9.27 -0.79 18.52
N PHE A 260 8.29 -0.09 19.09
CA PHE A 260 8.18 0.10 20.52
C PHE A 260 8.06 -1.25 21.24
N VAL A 261 7.07 -2.08 20.90
CA VAL A 261 6.87 -3.39 21.52
C VAL A 261 8.09 -4.30 21.30
N GLY A 262 8.60 -4.36 20.08
CA GLY A 262 9.77 -5.17 19.75
C GLY A 262 11.00 -4.77 20.57
N LYS A 263 11.28 -3.46 20.69
CA LYS A 263 12.42 -2.94 21.46
C LYS A 263 12.23 -3.17 22.96
N THR A 264 11.05 -2.88 23.49
CA THR A 264 10.76 -3.02 24.92
C THR A 264 10.89 -4.45 25.40
N VAL A 265 10.42 -5.42 24.60
CA VAL A 265 10.41 -6.83 25.00
C VAL A 265 11.72 -7.55 24.61
N ALA A 266 12.26 -7.30 23.41
CA ALA A 266 13.49 -7.97 22.98
C ALA A 266 14.77 -7.31 23.51
N GLY A 267 14.70 -6.07 24.01
CA GLY A 267 15.82 -5.28 24.51
C GLY A 267 16.77 -4.72 23.43
N ARG A 268 16.66 -5.21 22.19
CA ARG A 268 17.51 -4.84 21.04
C ARG A 268 16.72 -4.84 19.74
N GLU A 269 17.12 -3.98 18.81
CA GLU A 269 16.49 -3.82 17.49
C GLU A 269 17.09 -4.77 16.43
N ASP A 270 17.44 -6.00 16.85
CA ASP A 270 18.00 -7.04 16.01
C ASP A 270 17.50 -8.44 16.41
N GLY A 271 17.80 -9.42 15.55
CA GLY A 271 17.44 -10.81 15.79
C GLY A 271 15.97 -11.17 15.51
N MET A 272 15.69 -12.48 15.57
CA MET A 272 14.39 -13.03 15.17
C MET A 272 13.25 -12.65 16.12
N LEU A 273 13.51 -12.55 17.43
CA LEU A 273 12.50 -12.16 18.41
C LEU A 273 12.00 -10.74 18.16
N TYR A 274 12.91 -9.78 17.93
CA TYR A 274 12.55 -8.42 17.57
C TYR A 274 11.72 -8.38 16.29
N VAL A 275 12.17 -9.07 15.23
CA VAL A 275 11.46 -9.11 13.93
C VAL A 275 10.06 -9.69 14.09
N PHE A 276 9.90 -10.77 14.87
CA PHE A 276 8.61 -11.38 15.13
C PHE A 276 7.67 -10.42 15.88
N LEU A 277 8.12 -9.87 17.02
CA LEU A 277 7.32 -8.93 17.82
C LEU A 277 6.97 -7.66 17.05
N PHE A 278 7.92 -7.12 16.30
CA PHE A 278 7.72 -5.98 15.42
C PHE A 278 6.63 -6.26 14.38
N THR A 279 6.76 -7.37 13.64
CA THR A 279 5.83 -7.68 12.54
C THR A 279 4.45 -8.08 13.06
N VAL A 280 4.36 -8.95 14.08
CA VAL A 280 3.07 -9.38 14.63
C VAL A 280 2.29 -8.21 15.20
N THR A 281 2.96 -7.29 15.92
CA THR A 281 2.31 -6.08 16.46
C THR A 281 1.81 -5.17 15.35
N ALA A 282 2.68 -4.86 14.38
CA ALA A 282 2.34 -3.97 13.27
C ALA A 282 1.16 -4.52 12.45
N PHE A 283 1.19 -5.82 12.12
CA PHE A 283 0.10 -6.46 11.37
C PHE A 283 -1.17 -6.66 12.20
N THR A 284 -1.08 -6.94 13.49
CA THR A 284 -2.27 -7.04 14.37
C THR A 284 -3.00 -5.70 14.42
N LEU A 285 -2.27 -4.59 14.60
CA LEU A 285 -2.87 -3.25 14.59
C LEU A 285 -3.49 -2.91 13.24
N THR A 286 -2.78 -3.24 12.15
CA THR A 286 -3.32 -3.06 10.79
C THR A 286 -4.60 -3.88 10.60
N GLY A 287 -4.63 -5.13 11.06
CA GLY A 287 -5.83 -5.97 11.03
C GLY A 287 -6.97 -5.38 11.85
N ALA A 288 -6.67 -4.85 13.03
CA ALA A 288 -7.68 -4.24 13.90
C ALA A 288 -8.33 -2.99 13.27
N ILE A 289 -7.54 -2.16 12.59
CA ILE A 289 -8.04 -1.05 11.77
C ILE A 289 -9.02 -1.58 10.70
N HIS A 290 -8.59 -2.60 9.97
CA HIS A 290 -9.38 -3.13 8.85
C HIS A 290 -10.61 -3.90 9.30
N MET A 291 -10.72 -4.36 10.55
CA MET A 291 -11.98 -4.85 11.10
C MET A 291 -13.09 -3.77 11.06
N GLY A 292 -12.72 -2.48 11.04
CA GLY A 292 -13.64 -1.35 10.91
C GLY A 292 -14.35 -1.27 9.56
N ILE A 293 -13.87 -1.98 8.51
CA ILE A 293 -14.58 -2.05 7.23
C ILE A 293 -15.83 -2.93 7.30
N VAL A 294 -15.95 -3.76 8.34
CA VAL A 294 -17.07 -4.69 8.51
C VAL A 294 -18.22 -3.96 9.19
N PRO A 295 -19.33 -3.68 8.50
CA PRO A 295 -20.49 -3.05 9.10
C PRO A 295 -21.15 -3.99 10.13
N PRO A 296 -22.03 -3.46 11.01
CA PRO A 296 -22.82 -4.30 11.91
C PRO A 296 -23.68 -5.34 11.16
N GLU A 297 -24.16 -5.00 9.96
CA GLU A 297 -25.00 -5.84 9.11
C GLU A 297 -24.33 -5.96 7.71
N PRO A 298 -23.52 -7.01 7.48
CA PRO A 298 -22.94 -7.34 6.17
C PRO A 298 -24.02 -7.61 5.13
N LEU A 299 -23.70 -7.42 3.84
CA LEU A 299 -24.68 -7.54 2.74
C LEU A 299 -25.34 -8.92 2.69
N TYR A 300 -24.54 -9.99 2.74
CA TYR A 300 -25.06 -11.36 2.65
C TYR A 300 -25.34 -12.00 4.00
N ASN A 301 -24.59 -11.60 5.03
CA ASN A 301 -24.77 -12.02 6.42
C ASN A 301 -24.90 -13.55 6.62
N THR A 302 -24.27 -14.39 5.77
CA THR A 302 -24.34 -15.85 5.94
C THR A 302 -23.43 -16.35 7.06
N ILE A 303 -22.49 -15.51 7.48
CA ILE A 303 -21.67 -15.69 8.67
C ILE A 303 -21.73 -14.43 9.55
N SER A 304 -21.51 -14.59 10.85
CA SER A 304 -21.64 -13.46 11.78
C SER A 304 -20.64 -12.33 11.48
N PRO A 305 -21.00 -11.06 11.72
CA PRO A 305 -20.09 -9.93 11.54
C PRO A 305 -18.79 -10.06 12.34
N THR A 306 -18.87 -10.68 13.52
CA THR A 306 -17.69 -10.96 14.37
C THR A 306 -16.76 -11.96 13.70
N ALA A 307 -17.28 -13.02 13.08
CA ALA A 307 -16.46 -13.98 12.33
C ALA A 307 -15.74 -13.29 11.17
N ILE A 308 -16.45 -12.45 10.39
CA ILE A 308 -15.86 -11.66 9.29
C ILE A 308 -14.70 -10.81 9.80
N ARG A 309 -14.87 -10.09 10.92
CA ARG A 309 -13.81 -9.27 11.54
C ARG A 309 -12.61 -10.12 11.95
N ILE A 310 -12.83 -11.28 12.57
CA ILE A 310 -11.76 -12.19 12.96
C ILE A 310 -10.99 -12.70 11.74
N TRP A 311 -11.66 -12.97 10.62
CA TRP A 311 -11.00 -13.43 9.40
C TRP A 311 -10.14 -12.34 8.75
N VAL A 312 -10.65 -11.09 8.73
CA VAL A 312 -9.84 -9.93 8.33
C VAL A 312 -8.61 -9.78 9.22
N LEU A 313 -8.78 -9.85 10.54
CA LEU A 313 -7.65 -9.81 11.48
C LEU A 313 -6.65 -10.95 11.22
N ALA A 314 -7.15 -12.17 11.03
CA ALA A 314 -6.34 -13.36 10.75
C ALA A 314 -5.54 -13.21 9.45
N PHE A 315 -6.12 -12.63 8.40
CA PHE A 315 -5.41 -12.31 7.17
C PHE A 315 -4.18 -11.44 7.44
N PHE A 316 -4.34 -10.34 8.19
CA PHE A 316 -3.22 -9.44 8.48
C PHE A 316 -2.20 -10.10 9.40
N VAL A 317 -2.63 -10.72 10.49
CA VAL A 317 -1.73 -11.41 11.44
C VAL A 317 -0.93 -12.51 10.74
N SER A 318 -1.52 -13.23 9.78
CA SER A 318 -0.82 -14.24 9.00
C SER A 318 0.42 -13.67 8.30
N GLN A 319 0.39 -12.41 7.84
CA GLN A 319 1.52 -11.79 7.14
C GLN A 319 2.80 -11.74 7.98
N ALA A 320 2.69 -11.62 9.32
CA ALA A 320 3.84 -11.71 10.21
C ALA A 320 4.52 -13.09 10.12
N PHE A 321 3.73 -14.17 10.15
CA PHE A 321 4.24 -15.52 9.98
C PHE A 321 4.87 -15.74 8.61
N GLY A 322 4.26 -15.19 7.54
CA GLY A 322 4.84 -15.23 6.20
C GLY A 322 6.23 -14.59 6.14
N VAL A 323 6.42 -13.45 6.81
CA VAL A 323 7.73 -12.77 6.87
C VAL A 323 8.76 -13.60 7.66
N ILE A 324 8.35 -14.29 8.72
CA ILE A 324 9.25 -15.18 9.47
C ILE A 324 9.63 -16.41 8.66
N ILE A 325 8.67 -17.05 8.00
CA ILE A 325 8.94 -18.19 7.11
C ILE A 325 9.84 -17.77 5.95
N GLU A 326 9.65 -16.58 5.40
CA GLU A 326 10.52 -16.02 4.37
C GLU A 326 11.98 -15.91 4.85
N ASP A 327 12.21 -15.45 6.08
CA ASP A 327 13.56 -15.32 6.64
C ASP A 327 14.22 -16.68 6.92
N VAL A 328 13.45 -17.64 7.44
CA VAL A 328 13.97 -18.94 7.90
C VAL A 328 14.11 -19.95 6.77
N VAL A 329 13.19 -19.95 5.80
CA VAL A 329 13.10 -20.99 4.76
C VAL A 329 13.49 -20.41 3.39
N VAL A 330 12.83 -19.34 2.97
CA VAL A 330 12.93 -18.85 1.59
C VAL A 330 14.26 -18.14 1.34
N LYS A 331 14.76 -17.37 2.31
CA LYS A 331 16.04 -16.67 2.20
C LYS A 331 17.23 -17.62 2.01
N PRO A 332 17.37 -18.73 2.76
CA PRO A 332 18.37 -19.76 2.46
C PRO A 332 18.23 -20.38 1.08
N ILE A 333 17.02 -20.76 0.66
CA ILE A 333 16.77 -21.33 -0.68
C ILE A 333 17.20 -20.35 -1.78
N ARG A 334 16.77 -19.08 -1.65
CA ARG A 334 17.11 -18.00 -2.57
C ARG A 334 18.62 -17.82 -2.68
N GLU A 335 19.33 -17.86 -1.56
CA GLU A 335 20.78 -17.74 -1.54
C GLU A 335 21.48 -18.96 -2.16
N GLY A 336 20.97 -20.16 -1.90
CA GLY A 336 21.46 -21.40 -2.50
C GLY A 336 21.35 -21.38 -4.02
N VAL A 337 20.16 -21.09 -4.55
CA VAL A 337 19.91 -21.00 -6.00
C VAL A 337 20.78 -19.91 -6.63
N ARG A 338 20.94 -18.75 -5.98
CA ARG A 338 21.79 -17.67 -6.47
C ARG A 338 23.25 -18.11 -6.65
N ARG A 339 23.79 -18.91 -5.73
CA ARG A 339 25.17 -19.42 -5.76
C ARG A 339 25.39 -20.52 -6.79
N GLN A 340 24.36 -21.30 -7.09
CA GLN A 340 24.45 -22.41 -8.04
C GLN A 340 24.45 -21.96 -9.51
N CYS A 341 24.00 -20.75 -9.80
CA CYS A 341 24.02 -20.22 -11.17
C CYS A 341 25.42 -19.77 -11.59
N GLY A 342 25.86 -20.18 -12.79
CA GLY A 342 27.18 -19.83 -13.34
C GLY A 342 27.38 -18.35 -13.73
N SER A 343 26.37 -17.49 -13.56
CA SER A 343 26.51 -16.04 -13.76
C SER A 343 25.69 -15.23 -12.75
N ILE A 344 26.17 -14.02 -12.44
CA ILE A 344 25.53 -13.09 -11.50
C ILE A 344 24.09 -12.76 -11.94
N THR A 345 23.88 -12.52 -13.24
CA THR A 345 22.56 -12.17 -13.80
C THR A 345 21.57 -13.34 -13.71
N ALA A 346 22.03 -14.55 -14.04
CA ALA A 346 21.20 -15.76 -13.90
C ALA A 346 20.85 -16.00 -12.42
N GLY A 347 21.83 -15.89 -11.51
CA GLY A 347 21.63 -16.06 -10.08
C GLY A 347 20.64 -15.04 -9.49
N ARG A 348 20.72 -13.77 -9.91
CA ARG A 348 19.74 -12.74 -9.51
C ARG A 348 18.34 -13.05 -10.03
N THR A 349 18.23 -13.48 -11.29
CA THR A 349 16.93 -13.80 -11.91
C THR A 349 16.28 -14.99 -11.22
N ALA A 350 17.04 -16.04 -10.97
CA ALA A 350 16.55 -17.22 -10.26
C ALA A 350 16.14 -16.90 -8.81
N ALA A 351 16.93 -16.06 -8.11
CA ALA A 351 16.57 -15.57 -6.78
C ALA A 351 15.25 -14.76 -6.77
N ARG A 352 15.01 -13.95 -7.79
CA ARG A 352 13.74 -13.21 -7.97
C ARG A 352 12.58 -14.16 -8.26
N ALA A 353 12.79 -15.19 -9.07
CA ALA A 353 11.77 -16.21 -9.33
C ALA A 353 11.35 -16.93 -8.04
N VAL A 354 12.30 -17.27 -7.15
CA VAL A 354 12.01 -17.84 -5.82
C VAL A 354 11.12 -16.91 -4.99
N ASN A 355 11.40 -15.59 -4.98
CA ASN A 355 10.57 -14.61 -4.26
C ASN A 355 9.16 -14.50 -4.84
N VAL A 356 9.01 -14.50 -6.17
CA VAL A 356 7.70 -14.46 -6.83
C VAL A 356 6.90 -15.73 -6.51
N LEU A 357 7.53 -16.90 -6.62
CA LEU A 357 6.91 -18.17 -6.29
C LEU A 357 6.45 -18.20 -4.83
N TRP A 358 7.32 -17.77 -3.91
CA TRP A 358 6.97 -17.66 -2.49
C TRP A 358 5.76 -16.75 -2.27
N LEU A 359 5.73 -15.58 -2.91
CA LEU A 359 4.59 -14.67 -2.80
C LEU A 359 3.29 -15.33 -3.30
N ILE A 360 3.32 -16.03 -4.43
CA ILE A 360 2.15 -16.75 -4.98
C ILE A 360 1.67 -17.84 -4.00
N ILE A 361 2.59 -18.64 -3.46
CA ILE A 361 2.28 -19.68 -2.48
C ILE A 361 1.64 -19.05 -1.23
N TRP A 362 2.25 -17.98 -0.70
CA TRP A 362 1.76 -17.30 0.49
C TRP A 362 0.39 -16.66 0.26
N CYS A 363 0.21 -15.97 -0.86
CA CYS A 363 -1.08 -15.41 -1.29
C CYS A 363 -2.16 -16.49 -1.41
N THR A 364 -1.83 -17.65 -2.00
CA THR A 364 -2.76 -18.79 -2.11
C THR A 364 -3.22 -19.27 -0.73
N ALA A 365 -2.33 -19.29 0.25
CA ALA A 365 -2.65 -19.75 1.60
C ALA A 365 -3.45 -18.70 2.42
N CYS A 366 -3.08 -17.42 2.33
CA CYS A 366 -3.62 -16.39 3.23
C CYS A 366 -4.76 -15.55 2.64
N LEU A 367 -4.80 -15.29 1.33
CA LEU A 367 -5.86 -14.45 0.74
C LEU A 367 -7.27 -15.03 0.85
N PRO A 368 -7.50 -16.36 0.96
CA PRO A 368 -8.83 -16.87 1.30
C PRO A 368 -9.41 -16.25 2.58
N LEU A 369 -8.57 -15.91 3.57
CA LEU A 369 -8.98 -15.23 4.80
C LEU A 369 -9.50 -13.81 4.57
N LEU A 370 -9.15 -13.18 3.44
CA LEU A 370 -9.64 -11.86 3.03
C LEU A 370 -10.72 -11.94 1.93
N ALA A 371 -10.61 -12.93 1.05
CA ALA A 371 -11.56 -13.17 -0.03
C ALA A 371 -12.96 -13.44 0.53
N GLU A 372 -13.08 -14.31 1.54
CA GLU A 372 -14.40 -14.58 2.11
C GLU A 372 -15.04 -13.37 2.79
N PRO A 373 -14.35 -12.60 3.67
CA PRO A 373 -14.91 -11.37 4.20
C PRO A 373 -15.35 -10.39 3.12
N THR A 374 -14.51 -10.12 2.13
CA THR A 374 -14.85 -9.17 1.05
C THR A 374 -16.03 -9.64 0.21
N ARG A 375 -16.19 -10.96 0.06
CA ARG A 375 -17.35 -11.60 -0.53
C ARG A 375 -18.63 -11.38 0.27
N GLN A 376 -18.59 -11.63 1.58
CA GLN A 376 -19.72 -11.39 2.50
C GLN A 376 -20.16 -9.91 2.53
N LEU A 377 -19.21 -9.01 2.28
CA LEU A 377 -19.44 -7.57 2.18
C LEU A 377 -19.96 -7.12 0.81
N GLY A 378 -20.04 -8.02 -0.18
CA GLY A 378 -20.52 -7.71 -1.52
C GLY A 378 -19.52 -6.97 -2.42
N TYR A 379 -18.24 -6.90 -2.06
CA TYR A 379 -17.26 -6.08 -2.78
C TYR A 379 -17.07 -6.49 -4.24
N TYR A 380 -17.37 -7.75 -4.57
CA TYR A 380 -17.23 -8.28 -5.93
C TYR A 380 -18.44 -8.01 -6.83
N GLN A 381 -19.58 -7.59 -6.27
CA GLN A 381 -20.76 -7.22 -7.06
C GLN A 381 -20.59 -5.85 -7.72
N GLU A 382 -19.95 -4.95 -6.96
CA GLU A 382 -19.81 -3.56 -7.35
C GLU A 382 -18.78 -3.41 -8.47
N TYR A 383 -19.19 -2.71 -9.52
CA TYR A 383 -18.33 -2.37 -10.64
C TYR A 383 -18.20 -0.86 -10.66
N ILE A 384 -17.25 -0.36 -9.88
CA ILE A 384 -17.05 1.07 -9.60
C ILE A 384 -16.43 1.78 -10.83
N ILE A 385 -15.93 0.99 -11.79
CA ILE A 385 -15.36 1.50 -13.02
C ILE A 385 -16.47 1.97 -14.00
N PRO A 386 -16.44 3.23 -14.47
CA PRO A 386 -17.43 3.71 -15.44
C PRO A 386 -17.29 3.08 -16.84
N PHE A 387 -16.07 2.74 -17.29
CA PHE A 387 -15.82 2.19 -18.64
C PHE A 387 -14.78 1.07 -18.64
N GLY A 388 -15.16 -0.19 -18.86
CA GLY A 388 -14.23 -1.33 -18.86
C GLY A 388 -14.01 -1.94 -20.24
N ILE A 389 -12.76 -2.13 -20.65
CA ILE A 389 -12.41 -2.85 -21.88
C ILE A 389 -12.83 -4.32 -21.76
N PHE A 390 -12.54 -4.96 -20.62
CA PHE A 390 -12.88 -6.36 -20.38
C PHE A 390 -14.37 -6.55 -20.13
N ARG A 391 -15.03 -5.58 -19.49
CA ARG A 391 -16.50 -5.56 -19.40
C ARG A 391 -17.16 -5.49 -20.78
N TRP A 392 -16.65 -4.61 -21.65
CA TRP A 392 -17.21 -4.43 -22.98
C TRP A 392 -16.99 -5.64 -23.88
N SER A 393 -15.79 -6.24 -23.85
CA SER A 393 -15.50 -7.44 -24.65
C SER A 393 -16.37 -8.64 -24.27
N ASN A 394 -16.81 -8.71 -23.01
CA ASN A 394 -17.73 -9.75 -22.51
C ASN A 394 -19.21 -9.48 -22.83
N LYS A 395 -19.53 -8.57 -23.77
CA LYS A 395 -20.89 -8.25 -24.26
C LYS A 395 -21.87 -7.73 -23.18
N GLY A 396 -21.37 -7.35 -22.00
CA GLY A 396 -22.18 -6.73 -20.94
C GLY A 396 -22.41 -5.25 -21.21
N LEU A 397 -23.35 -4.94 -22.11
CA LEU A 397 -23.77 -3.58 -22.47
C LEU A 397 -24.83 -2.99 -21.51
N ASP A 398 -24.83 -3.38 -20.24
CA ASP A 398 -25.61 -2.65 -19.24
C ASP A 398 -24.86 -1.35 -18.92
N TRP A 399 -25.07 -0.33 -19.75
CA TRP A 399 -24.66 1.04 -19.44
C TRP A 399 -25.55 1.56 -18.30
N GLY A 400 -25.07 1.35 -17.08
CA GLY A 400 -25.75 1.79 -15.86
C GLY A 400 -25.06 1.19 -14.64
N TRP A 401 -25.20 1.88 -13.51
CA TRP A 401 -25.11 1.21 -12.21
C TRP A 401 -25.99 -0.04 -12.28
N PRO A 402 -25.52 -1.23 -11.87
CA PRO A 402 -26.38 -2.40 -11.86
C PRO A 402 -27.66 -2.00 -11.14
N GLN A 403 -28.79 -1.99 -11.85
CA GLN A 403 -30.06 -1.87 -11.17
C GLN A 403 -30.08 -3.08 -10.26
N ARG A 404 -29.98 -2.86 -8.94
CA ARG A 404 -30.25 -3.91 -7.98
C ARG A 404 -31.63 -4.40 -8.36
N SER A 405 -31.70 -5.54 -9.05
CA SER A 405 -32.94 -6.30 -9.10
C SER A 405 -33.16 -6.66 -7.65
N VAL A 406 -34.00 -5.87 -6.98
CA VAL A 406 -34.50 -6.14 -5.64
C VAL A 406 -35.34 -7.40 -5.79
N ASN A 407 -34.68 -8.54 -5.90
CA ASN A 407 -35.29 -9.82 -5.66
C ASN A 407 -35.44 -9.90 -4.15
N ASN A 408 -36.49 -9.25 -3.67
CA ASN A 408 -37.15 -9.57 -2.42
C ASN A 408 -37.56 -11.04 -2.49
N LYS A 409 -36.65 -11.94 -2.16
CA LYS A 409 -37.03 -13.24 -1.60
C LYS A 409 -36.78 -13.14 -0.11
N ALA A 410 -37.85 -12.73 0.57
CA ALA A 410 -38.07 -12.98 1.99
C ALA A 410 -38.15 -14.49 2.24
#